data_AF-A0AAE1FB93-F1
#
_entry.id   AF-A0AAE1FB93-F1
#
_cell.length_a   1.000
_cell.length_b   1.000
_cell.length_c   1.000
_cell.angle_alpha   90.00
_cell.angle_beta   90.00
_cell.angle_gamma   90.00
#
_symmetry.space_group_name_H-M   'P 1'
#
loop_
_entity.id
_entity.type
_entity.pdbx_description
1 polymer ?
#
loop_
_entity_poly.entity_id
_entity_poly.type
_entity_poly.pdbx_seq_one_letter_code
_entity_poly.pdbx_strand_id
1 'polypeptide(L)'
;MEKHLAVWMEDCFQKRKPLCLMMLQEKALSLFKDLKADSDEDTTFNASHGELEKQRKEGEEAEEEEVEVPTKHFQTKVIAQAFALVEEALALLESQDPNEERHVKVSSAVKDALKCYQVIYDEKKKAVTQSSLHRFFKRVDKQETPVPSTSQSVSSTSEPVPLLVPSSPITDDPSPISSPPSSPSTSSRELSPSPTNPAE
;
A
#
# COMPACT_ATOMS: atom_id res chain seq x y z
N MET A 1 28.18 -21.02 13.97
CA MET A 1 26.80 -20.53 14.19
C MET A 1 25.79 -21.13 13.21
N GLU A 2 25.89 -20.83 11.92
CA GLU A 2 24.89 -21.22 10.91
C GLU A 2 24.65 -22.73 10.78
N LYS A 3 25.72 -23.55 10.86
CA LYS A 3 25.62 -25.03 10.83
C LYS A 3 24.81 -25.59 12.01
N HIS A 4 24.92 -24.98 13.19
CA HIS A 4 24.16 -25.40 14.37
C HIS A 4 22.69 -25.01 14.26
N LEU A 5 22.42 -23.85 13.66
CA LEU A 5 21.05 -23.40 13.38
C LEU A 5 20.38 -24.30 12.32
N ALA A 6 21.12 -24.72 11.29
CA ALA A 6 20.62 -25.62 10.24
C ALA A 6 20.22 -26.99 10.79
N VAL A 7 21.09 -27.62 11.61
CA VAL A 7 20.79 -28.91 12.26
C VAL A 7 19.58 -28.79 13.20
N TRP A 8 19.46 -27.67 13.91
CA TRP A 8 18.32 -27.42 14.79
C TRP A 8 17.01 -27.20 14.02
N MET A 9 17.03 -26.50 12.88
CA MET A 9 15.86 -26.34 12.03
C MET A 9 15.39 -27.69 11.48
N GLU A 10 16.29 -28.55 11.02
CA GLU A 10 15.98 -29.90 10.54
C GLU A 10 15.33 -30.76 11.63
N ASP A 11 15.84 -30.70 12.86
CA ASP A 11 15.25 -31.37 14.02
C ASP A 11 13.84 -30.83 14.37
N CYS A 12 13.59 -29.52 14.19
CA CYS A 12 12.27 -28.93 14.34
C CYS A 12 11.29 -29.39 13.24
N PHE A 13 11.77 -29.55 12.00
CA PHE A 13 10.98 -30.11 10.89
C PHE A 13 10.63 -31.58 11.13
N GLN A 14 11.61 -32.39 11.55
CA GLN A 14 11.42 -33.80 11.89
C GLN A 14 10.39 -34.00 13.01
N LYS A 15 10.36 -33.06 13.98
CA LYS A 15 9.42 -33.06 15.12
C LYS A 15 8.08 -32.37 14.84
N ARG A 16 7.81 -31.98 13.59
CA ARG A 16 6.61 -31.25 13.14
C ARG A 16 6.26 -30.04 14.00
N LYS A 17 7.28 -29.31 14.48
CA LYS A 17 7.05 -28.07 15.21
C LYS A 17 6.98 -26.90 14.23
N PRO A 18 5.97 -26.03 14.31
CA PRO A 18 5.89 -24.87 13.44
C PRO A 18 7.05 -23.92 13.77
N LEU A 19 7.96 -23.73 12.80
CA LEU A 19 9.02 -22.74 12.90
C LEU A 19 8.43 -21.37 12.57
N CYS A 20 8.31 -20.50 13.57
CA CYS A 20 8.02 -19.09 13.35
C CYS A 20 9.31 -18.26 13.37
N LEU A 21 9.29 -17.10 12.72
CA LEU A 21 10.43 -16.19 12.63
C LEU A 21 11.01 -15.83 14.01
N MET A 22 10.14 -15.70 15.02
CA MET A 22 10.57 -15.42 16.40
C MET A 22 11.43 -16.54 16.99
N MET A 23 11.07 -17.81 16.78
CA MET A 23 11.84 -18.96 17.26
C MET A 23 13.21 -19.04 16.59
N LEU A 24 13.28 -18.72 15.30
CA LEU A 24 14.54 -18.74 14.54
C LEU A 24 15.47 -17.61 14.99
N GLN A 25 14.92 -16.41 15.18
CA GLN A 25 15.67 -15.25 15.68
C GLN A 25 16.15 -15.49 17.11
N GLU A 26 15.30 -16.02 17.99
CA GLU A 26 15.67 -16.33 19.37
C GLU A 26 16.78 -17.39 19.45
N LYS A 27 16.67 -18.46 18.65
CA LYS A 27 17.70 -19.49 18.63
C LYS A 27 19.02 -19.01 18.03
N ALA A 28 18.98 -18.20 16.97
CA ALA A 28 20.17 -17.59 16.39
C ALA A 28 20.87 -16.66 17.39
N LEU A 29 20.11 -15.85 18.13
CA LEU A 29 20.62 -14.96 19.16
C LEU A 29 21.20 -15.71 20.36
N SER A 30 20.58 -16.81 20.79
CA SER A 30 21.13 -17.68 21.83
C SER A 30 22.47 -18.27 21.39
N LEU A 31 22.53 -18.87 20.19
CA LEU A 31 23.77 -19.43 19.65
C LEU A 31 24.87 -18.37 19.49
N PHE A 32 24.52 -17.13 19.17
CA PHE A 32 25.47 -16.02 19.08
C PHE A 32 26.05 -15.64 20.45
N LYS A 33 25.20 -15.59 21.48
CA LYS A 33 25.64 -15.28 22.85
C LYS A 33 26.52 -16.38 23.41
N ASP A 34 26.16 -17.64 23.19
CA ASP A 34 26.95 -18.79 23.63
C ASP A 34 28.34 -18.78 22.98
N LEU A 35 28.41 -18.53 21.67
CA LEU A 35 29.69 -18.42 20.94
C LEU A 35 30.56 -17.22 21.38
N LYS A 36 29.93 -16.17 21.92
CA LYS A 36 30.62 -14.97 22.39
C LYS A 36 31.17 -15.15 23.80
N ALA A 37 30.50 -15.95 24.64
CA ALA A 37 30.95 -16.31 25.97
C ALA A 37 32.17 -17.25 25.95
N ASP A 38 32.34 -18.04 24.89
CA ASP A 38 33.53 -18.88 24.67
C ASP A 38 34.73 -18.12 24.08
N SER A 39 34.59 -16.81 23.78
CA SER A 39 35.61 -15.97 23.15
C SER A 39 36.27 -14.98 24.13
N ASP A 40 36.23 -15.26 25.44
CA ASP A 40 36.99 -14.55 26.46
C ASP A 40 38.45 -15.04 26.49
N GLU A 41 39.21 -14.77 25.41
CA GLU A 41 40.68 -14.71 25.47
C GLU A 41 41.11 -13.34 24.91
N ASP A 42 41.70 -12.61 25.84
CA ASP A 42 42.22 -11.25 25.81
C ASP A 42 43.27 -11.04 24.70
N THR A 43 42.89 -10.40 23.59
CA THR A 43 43.85 -9.62 22.81
C THR A 43 43.38 -8.18 22.70
N THR A 44 43.64 -7.45 23.79
CA THR A 44 43.90 -6.02 23.79
C THR A 44 44.91 -5.66 22.68
N PHE A 45 44.40 -5.34 21.48
CA PHE A 45 45.11 -4.48 20.53
C PHE A 45 44.46 -3.10 20.58
N ASN A 46 45.04 -2.28 21.45
CA ASN A 46 44.73 -0.88 21.65
C ASN A 46 45.12 -0.06 20.40
N ALA A 47 44.35 -0.17 19.32
CA ALA A 47 44.34 0.80 18.23
C ALA A 47 43.09 1.67 18.38
N SER A 48 43.20 2.60 19.32
CA SER A 48 42.50 3.88 19.40
C SER A 48 41.02 3.87 18.99
N HIS A 49 40.17 3.67 19.99
CA HIS A 49 38.76 4.08 20.09
C HIS A 49 38.51 5.59 19.76
N GLY A 50 39.52 6.34 19.31
CA GLY A 50 39.43 7.76 18.95
C GLY A 50 39.01 8.07 17.52
N GLU A 51 38.97 7.09 16.60
CA GLU A 51 38.68 7.37 15.18
C GLU A 51 37.20 7.19 14.78
N LEU A 52 36.39 6.53 15.63
CA LEU A 52 34.94 6.34 15.39
C LEU A 52 34.08 7.53 15.83
N GLU A 53 34.52 8.30 16.83
CA GLU A 53 33.81 9.51 17.27
C GLU A 53 34.02 10.69 16.30
N LYS A 54 35.13 10.70 15.54
CA LYS A 54 35.36 11.71 14.50
C LYS A 54 34.44 11.50 13.30
N GLN A 55 34.12 10.25 12.93
CA GLN A 55 33.13 9.93 11.90
C GLN A 55 31.69 10.31 12.27
N ARG A 56 31.36 10.45 13.56
CA ARG A 56 30.03 10.95 13.98
C ARG A 56 29.94 12.48 13.91
N LYS A 57 31.07 13.18 13.84
CA LYS A 57 31.13 14.66 13.86
C LYS A 57 31.73 15.29 12.61
N GLU A 58 32.18 14.49 11.63
CA GLU A 58 32.53 14.87 10.26
C GLU A 58 31.60 14.18 9.23
N GLY A 59 30.34 13.93 9.60
CA GLY A 59 29.24 13.75 8.63
C GLY A 59 28.68 15.10 8.13
N GLU A 60 29.35 16.19 8.51
CA GLU A 60 29.11 17.56 8.05
C GLU A 60 30.50 18.07 7.63
N GLU A 61 30.70 18.20 6.32
CA GLU A 61 31.91 18.69 5.62
C GLU A 61 33.11 17.74 5.45
N ALA A 62 33.09 16.90 4.40
CA ALA A 62 34.24 16.57 3.54
C ALA A 62 33.78 15.80 2.28
N GLU A 63 33.54 16.55 1.21
CA GLU A 63 34.01 16.31 -0.17
C GLU A 63 34.05 14.88 -0.74
N GLU A 64 33.09 14.61 -1.64
CA GLU A 64 33.26 14.03 -2.99
C GLU A 64 34.17 12.78 -3.16
N GLU A 65 33.63 11.60 -2.86
CA GLU A 65 33.93 10.39 -3.65
C GLU A 65 32.60 9.64 -3.93
N GLU A 66 32.11 9.80 -5.16
CA GLU A 66 30.85 9.27 -5.66
C GLU A 66 30.91 7.73 -5.77
N VAL A 67 30.62 7.03 -4.68
CA VAL A 67 30.10 5.66 -4.77
C VAL A 67 28.59 5.77 -5.00
N GLU A 68 28.15 5.81 -6.26
CA GLU A 68 26.74 5.78 -6.66
C GLU A 68 26.06 4.52 -6.07
N VAL A 69 25.48 4.64 -4.88
CA VAL A 69 24.55 3.63 -4.36
C VAL A 69 23.32 3.65 -5.27
N PRO A 70 22.98 2.55 -5.97
CA PRO A 70 21.87 2.54 -6.90
C PRO A 70 20.57 2.93 -6.20
N THR A 71 20.10 4.14 -6.47
CA THR A 71 18.86 4.65 -5.88
C THR A 71 17.68 3.90 -6.49
N LYS A 72 16.81 3.34 -5.64
CA LYS A 72 15.63 2.61 -6.09
C LYS A 72 14.65 3.59 -6.75
N HIS A 73 14.55 3.52 -8.07
CA HIS A 73 13.64 4.37 -8.84
C HIS A 73 12.30 3.66 -9.11
N PHE A 74 11.21 4.42 -9.06
CA PHE A 74 9.86 3.89 -9.33
C PHE A 74 9.70 3.56 -10.82
N GLN A 75 9.68 2.26 -11.15
CA GLN A 75 9.53 1.78 -12.53
C GLN A 75 8.06 1.44 -12.84
N THR A 76 7.41 2.25 -13.67
CA THR A 76 6.01 2.06 -14.09
C THR A 76 5.74 0.66 -14.64
N LYS A 77 6.64 0.14 -15.50
CA LYS A 77 6.48 -1.19 -16.10
C LYS A 77 6.53 -2.32 -15.08
N VAL A 78 7.45 -2.23 -14.11
CA VAL A 78 7.59 -3.23 -13.04
C VAL A 78 6.38 -3.20 -12.10
N ILE A 79 5.88 -2.01 -11.76
CA ILE A 79 4.68 -1.87 -10.93
C ILE A 79 3.44 -2.39 -11.66
N ALA A 80 3.30 -2.15 -12.97
CA ALA A 80 2.22 -2.76 -13.75
C ALA A 80 2.28 -4.30 -13.73
N GLN A 81 3.47 -4.88 -13.85
CA GLN A 81 3.66 -6.32 -13.72
C GLN A 81 3.31 -6.82 -12.32
N ALA A 82 3.68 -6.09 -11.27
CA ALA A 82 3.31 -6.43 -9.90
C ALA A 82 1.78 -6.46 -9.70
N PHE A 83 1.05 -5.49 -10.27
CA PHE A 83 -0.42 -5.52 -10.25
C PHE A 83 -0.98 -6.76 -10.95
N ALA A 84 -0.46 -7.13 -12.12
CA ALA A 84 -0.89 -8.32 -12.84
C ALA A 84 -0.66 -9.61 -12.01
N LEU A 85 0.49 -9.73 -11.35
CA LEU A 85 0.78 -10.86 -10.47
C LEU A 85 -0.15 -10.93 -9.26
N VAL A 86 -0.53 -9.79 -8.69
CA VAL A 86 -1.49 -9.75 -7.58
C VAL A 86 -2.88 -10.17 -8.05
N GLU A 87 -3.32 -9.71 -9.22
CA GLU A 87 -4.61 -10.11 -9.79
C GLU A 87 -4.64 -11.62 -10.07
N GLU A 88 -3.56 -12.18 -10.61
CA GLU A 88 -3.41 -13.63 -10.80
C GLU A 88 -3.46 -14.39 -9.47
N ALA A 89 -2.75 -13.92 -8.45
CA ALA A 89 -2.78 -14.54 -7.13
C ALA A 89 -4.17 -14.47 -6.48
N LEU A 90 -4.89 -13.35 -6.61
CA LEU A 90 -6.25 -13.23 -6.12
C LEU A 90 -7.22 -14.15 -6.87
N ALA A 91 -7.09 -14.29 -8.19
CA ALA A 91 -7.92 -15.21 -8.99
C ALA A 91 -7.66 -16.68 -8.59
N LEU A 92 -6.40 -17.04 -8.30
CA LEU A 92 -6.08 -18.36 -7.79
C LEU A 92 -6.76 -18.61 -6.44
N LEU A 93 -6.70 -17.63 -5.51
CA LEU A 93 -7.38 -17.73 -4.21
C LEU A 93 -8.90 -17.85 -4.38
N GLU A 94 -9.51 -17.12 -5.31
CA GLU A 94 -10.94 -17.22 -5.63
C GLU A 94 -11.31 -18.64 -6.09
N SER A 95 -10.53 -19.22 -7.00
CA SER A 95 -10.79 -20.57 -7.54
C SER A 95 -10.71 -21.69 -6.49
N GLN A 96 -9.93 -21.48 -5.43
CA GLN A 96 -9.69 -22.48 -4.37
C GLN A 96 -10.54 -22.25 -3.13
N ASP A 97 -11.21 -21.10 -3.00
CA ASP A 97 -11.97 -20.75 -1.80
C ASP A 97 -13.47 -21.08 -1.97
N PRO A 98 -14.03 -22.05 -1.22
CA PRO A 98 -15.47 -22.34 -1.25
C PRO A 98 -16.33 -21.24 -0.60
N ASN A 99 -15.73 -20.31 0.13
CA ASN A 99 -16.39 -19.19 0.80
C ASN A 99 -16.06 -17.87 0.07
N GLU A 100 -17.02 -17.41 -0.73
CA GLU A 100 -16.93 -16.17 -1.49
C GLU A 100 -16.76 -14.93 -0.60
N GLU A 101 -17.47 -14.84 0.53
CA GLU A 101 -17.39 -13.69 1.45
C GLU A 101 -15.96 -13.51 2.01
N ARG A 102 -15.32 -14.63 2.37
CA ARG A 102 -13.93 -14.61 2.84
C ARG A 102 -12.99 -14.15 1.73
N HIS A 103 -13.15 -14.67 0.51
CA HIS A 103 -12.36 -14.24 -0.64
C HIS A 103 -12.52 -12.74 -0.90
N VAL A 104 -13.77 -12.24 -0.97
CA VAL A 104 -14.09 -10.82 -1.23
C VAL A 104 -13.45 -9.92 -0.18
N LYS A 105 -13.49 -10.33 1.11
CA LYS A 105 -12.84 -9.57 2.18
C LYS A 105 -11.33 -9.45 1.97
N VAL A 106 -10.67 -10.55 1.60
CA VAL A 106 -9.22 -10.56 1.33
C VAL A 106 -8.89 -9.75 0.08
N SER A 107 -9.60 -9.97 -1.02
CA SER A 107 -9.33 -9.29 -2.29
C SER A 107 -9.56 -7.78 -2.18
N SER A 108 -10.60 -7.35 -1.47
CA SER A 108 -10.83 -5.93 -1.17
C SER A 108 -9.69 -5.33 -0.34
N ALA A 109 -9.26 -6.01 0.74
CA ALA A 109 -8.19 -5.51 1.60
C ALA A 109 -6.85 -5.37 0.87
N VAL A 110 -6.50 -6.33 0.01
CA VAL A 110 -5.29 -6.29 -0.81
C VAL A 110 -5.35 -5.15 -1.82
N LYS A 111 -6.47 -5.03 -2.55
CA LYS A 111 -6.67 -3.93 -3.51
C LYS A 111 -6.63 -2.56 -2.84
N ASP A 112 -7.22 -2.43 -1.65
CA ASP A 112 -7.18 -1.20 -0.87
C ASP A 112 -5.76 -0.83 -0.45
N ALA A 113 -4.95 -1.79 0.02
CA ALA A 113 -3.55 -1.57 0.35
C ALA A 113 -2.71 -1.14 -0.88
N LEU A 114 -3.09 -1.56 -2.09
CA LEU A 114 -2.40 -1.20 -3.33
C LEU A 114 -2.78 0.18 -3.90
N LYS A 115 -3.84 0.83 -3.40
CA LYS A 115 -4.30 2.13 -3.91
C LYS A 115 -3.20 3.20 -3.89
N CYS A 116 -2.33 3.20 -2.88
CA CYS A 116 -1.22 4.15 -2.81
C CYS A 116 -0.24 4.03 -3.99
N TYR A 117 -0.01 2.79 -4.47
CA TYR A 117 0.81 2.55 -5.66
C TYR A 117 0.10 2.94 -6.95
N GLN A 118 -1.23 2.81 -7.03
CA GLN A 118 -2.00 3.24 -8.19
C GLN A 118 -1.91 4.75 -8.42
N VAL A 119 -1.96 5.54 -7.33
CA VAL A 119 -1.78 7.01 -7.39
C VAL A 119 -0.44 7.35 -8.04
N ILE A 120 0.66 6.79 -7.53
CA ILE A 120 2.01 7.05 -8.06
C ILE A 120 2.15 6.56 -9.51
N TYR A 121 1.57 5.39 -9.83
CA TYR A 121 1.57 4.84 -11.17
C TYR A 121 0.88 5.77 -12.17
N ASP A 122 -0.30 6.29 -11.82
CA ASP A 122 -1.06 7.20 -12.68
C ASP A 122 -0.42 8.57 -12.81
N GLU A 123 0.16 9.10 -11.73
CA GLU A 123 0.96 10.33 -11.77
C GLU A 123 2.14 10.18 -12.72
N LYS A 124 2.89 9.08 -12.61
CA LYS A 124 4.03 8.80 -13.49
C LYS A 124 3.58 8.66 -14.95
N LYS A 125 2.45 7.99 -15.20
CA LYS A 125 1.87 7.83 -16.55
C LYS A 125 1.45 9.18 -17.16
N LYS A 126 0.80 10.05 -16.37
CA LYS A 126 0.40 11.40 -16.78
C LYS A 126 1.60 12.30 -17.06
N ALA A 127 2.65 12.24 -16.24
CA ALA A 127 3.87 13.03 -16.43
C ALA A 127 4.58 12.70 -17.77
N VAL A 128 4.58 11.42 -18.17
CA VAL A 128 5.12 11.00 -19.48
C VAL A 128 4.30 11.60 -20.62
N THR A 129 2.97 11.51 -20.57
CA THR A 129 2.11 12.09 -21.60
C THR A 129 2.23 13.61 -21.65
N GLN A 130 2.17 14.29 -20.51
CA GLN A 130 2.25 15.75 -20.42
C GLN A 130 3.58 16.28 -20.96
N SER A 131 4.71 15.67 -20.56
CA SER A 131 6.02 16.08 -21.07
C SER A 131 6.16 15.85 -22.58
N SER A 132 5.60 14.76 -23.10
CA SER A 132 5.56 14.49 -24.54
C SER A 132 4.74 15.54 -25.30
N LEU A 133 3.55 15.91 -24.81
CA LEU A 133 2.69 16.93 -25.41
C LEU A 133 3.32 18.32 -25.33
N HIS A 134 3.89 18.69 -24.18
CA HIS A 134 4.54 19.98 -23.97
C HIS A 134 5.69 20.21 -24.98
N ARG A 135 6.38 19.14 -25.43
CA ARG A 135 7.39 19.22 -26.50
C ARG A 135 6.81 19.67 -27.85
N PHE A 136 5.56 19.32 -28.16
CA PHE A 136 4.91 19.72 -29.41
C PHE A 136 4.45 21.17 -29.37
N PHE A 137 3.84 21.62 -28.27
CA PHE A 137 3.38 23.01 -28.13
C PHE A 137 4.54 24.02 -28.06
N LYS A 138 5.67 23.66 -27.45
CA LYS A 138 6.84 24.56 -27.34
C LYS A 138 7.53 24.88 -28.68
N ARG A 139 7.19 24.16 -29.75
CA ARG A 139 7.71 24.44 -31.10
C ARG A 139 6.97 25.55 -31.85
N VAL A 140 5.87 26.08 -31.30
CA VAL A 140 5.05 27.10 -31.98
C VAL A 140 5.41 28.53 -31.55
N ASP A 141 5.95 28.74 -30.34
CA ASP A 141 6.19 30.10 -29.80
C ASP A 141 7.60 30.68 -29.99
N LYS A 142 8.54 29.98 -30.65
CA LYS A 142 9.93 30.48 -30.81
C LYS A 142 10.20 31.07 -32.20
N GLN A 143 9.36 32.01 -32.62
CA GLN A 143 9.74 33.11 -33.50
C GLN A 143 8.84 34.31 -33.19
N GLU A 144 9.29 35.22 -32.31
CA GLU A 144 9.34 36.65 -32.66
C GLU A 144 10.11 37.46 -31.62
N THR A 145 10.81 38.44 -32.18
CA THR A 145 11.74 39.42 -31.63
C THR A 145 11.07 40.49 -30.75
N PRO A 146 11.84 41.22 -29.92
CA PRO A 146 11.29 42.19 -28.97
C PRO A 146 10.89 43.50 -29.66
N VAL A 147 9.63 43.93 -29.48
CA VAL A 147 9.24 45.34 -29.67
C VAL A 147 8.31 45.77 -28.52
N PRO A 148 8.58 46.90 -27.85
CA PRO A 148 7.67 47.44 -26.84
C PRO A 148 6.66 48.36 -27.53
N SER A 149 5.37 48.23 -27.21
CA SER A 149 4.47 49.39 -27.26
C SER A 149 3.17 49.19 -26.50
N THR A 150 3.10 49.97 -25.43
CA THR A 150 1.97 50.46 -24.65
C THR A 150 0.71 50.79 -25.47
N SER A 151 -0.47 50.38 -24.98
CA SER A 151 -1.59 51.29 -24.69
C SER A 151 -2.67 50.64 -23.82
N GLN A 152 -3.05 51.38 -22.78
CA GLN A 152 -4.13 51.17 -21.83
C GLN A 152 -5.47 51.55 -22.47
N SER A 153 -6.61 51.01 -22.00
CA SER A 153 -7.64 51.83 -21.32
C SER A 153 -8.80 50.98 -20.76
N VAL A 154 -9.57 51.64 -19.90
CA VAL A 154 -10.37 51.15 -18.78
C VAL A 154 -11.86 50.94 -19.07
N SER A 155 -12.46 50.07 -18.24
CA SER A 155 -13.77 50.11 -17.57
C SER A 155 -15.01 50.71 -18.24
N SER A 156 -16.13 49.96 -18.19
CA SER A 156 -17.40 50.54 -17.72
C SER A 156 -18.35 49.49 -17.14
N THR A 157 -18.70 49.70 -15.88
CA THR A 157 -19.65 48.97 -15.03
C THR A 157 -21.09 49.39 -15.33
N SER A 158 -22.04 48.45 -15.33
CA SER A 158 -23.44 48.77 -15.03
C SER A 158 -24.23 47.56 -14.56
N GLU A 159 -24.66 47.64 -13.30
CA GLU A 159 -25.83 46.97 -12.70
C GLU A 159 -26.79 48.11 -12.29
N PRO A 160 -28.13 47.93 -12.19
CA PRO A 160 -28.73 47.07 -11.14
C PRO A 160 -30.09 46.37 -11.45
N VAL A 161 -30.44 45.43 -10.56
CA VAL A 161 -31.67 44.61 -10.37
C VAL A 161 -32.79 45.48 -9.71
N PRO A 162 -34.15 45.30 -9.88
CA PRO A 162 -34.91 44.17 -9.31
C PRO A 162 -36.31 43.74 -9.85
N LEU A 163 -36.68 42.50 -9.46
CA LEU A 163 -38.02 41.91 -9.21
C LEU A 163 -39.08 41.85 -10.34
N LEU A 164 -39.49 40.63 -10.72
CA LEU A 164 -40.89 40.13 -10.67
C LEU A 164 -41.02 38.76 -11.37
N VAL A 165 -41.40 37.75 -10.60
CA VAL A 165 -42.05 36.51 -11.08
C VAL A 165 -43.44 36.86 -11.67
N PRO A 166 -43.94 36.10 -12.65
CA PRO A 166 -44.96 35.11 -12.29
C PRO A 166 -44.98 33.81 -13.12
N SER A 167 -45.34 32.74 -12.40
CA SER A 167 -46.28 31.66 -12.73
C SER A 167 -46.05 30.65 -13.86
N SER A 168 -46.03 29.39 -13.41
CA SER A 168 -46.28 28.12 -14.09
C SER A 168 -47.65 28.04 -14.80
N PRO A 169 -47.86 26.96 -15.59
CA PRO A 169 -48.96 26.03 -15.29
C PRO A 169 -48.44 24.57 -15.22
N ILE A 170 -48.69 23.87 -14.11
CA ILE A 170 -49.80 22.92 -13.91
C ILE A 170 -49.79 21.78 -14.94
N THR A 171 -49.29 20.62 -14.52
CA THR A 171 -49.99 19.35 -14.75
C THR A 171 -49.99 18.58 -13.42
N ASP A 172 -51.19 18.44 -12.88
CA ASP A 172 -51.59 17.47 -11.87
C ASP A 172 -51.39 16.06 -12.40
N ASP A 173 -50.74 15.19 -11.62
CA ASP A 173 -51.15 13.79 -11.53
C ASP A 173 -50.99 13.32 -10.09
N PRO A 174 -52.09 13.06 -9.36
CA PRO A 174 -52.07 12.55 -8.01
C PRO A 174 -52.33 11.04 -7.98
N SER A 175 -51.45 10.28 -7.32
CA SER A 175 -51.86 9.44 -6.17
C SER A 175 -50.70 8.61 -5.59
N PRO A 176 -50.52 8.64 -4.26
CA PRO A 176 -49.68 7.73 -3.49
C PRO A 176 -50.52 6.69 -2.72
N ILE A 177 -50.24 5.40 -2.90
CA ILE A 177 -50.77 4.26 -2.11
C ILE A 177 -49.68 3.16 -2.23
N SER A 178 -49.14 2.46 -1.23
CA SER A 178 -49.39 2.24 0.20
C SER A 178 -48.08 1.68 0.81
N SER A 179 -47.79 2.01 2.06
CA SER A 179 -47.11 1.12 3.03
C SER A 179 -48.19 0.33 3.81
N PRO A 180 -47.97 -0.69 4.69
CA PRO A 180 -46.74 -1.03 5.44
C PRO A 180 -46.53 -2.58 5.64
N PRO A 181 -45.67 -3.06 6.58
CA PRO A 181 -45.10 -4.41 6.61
C PRO A 181 -45.82 -5.38 7.58
N SER A 182 -45.72 -6.69 7.37
CA SER A 182 -45.92 -7.83 8.32
C SER A 182 -45.65 -9.13 7.52
N SER A 183 -44.94 -10.17 7.96
CA SER A 183 -44.91 -10.78 9.28
C SER A 183 -43.61 -11.57 9.52
N PRO A 184 -43.17 -11.69 10.78
CA PRO A 184 -42.40 -12.85 11.24
C PRO A 184 -43.36 -14.01 11.51
N SER A 185 -43.07 -15.21 11.00
CA SER A 185 -43.74 -16.43 11.47
C SER A 185 -42.91 -17.07 12.57
N THR A 186 -43.58 -17.20 13.70
CA THR A 186 -43.19 -17.93 14.90
C THR A 186 -43.42 -19.42 14.73
N SER A 187 -42.67 -20.20 15.52
CA SER A 187 -43.11 -21.46 16.15
C SER A 187 -43.15 -22.73 15.29
N SER A 188 -42.14 -23.58 15.50
CA SER A 188 -42.43 -24.92 16.02
C SER A 188 -41.34 -25.39 16.98
N ARG A 189 -41.84 -25.74 18.16
CA ARG A 189 -41.20 -26.33 19.33
C ARG A 189 -41.39 -27.84 19.23
N GLU A 190 -40.31 -28.59 19.31
CA GLU A 190 -40.20 -29.95 19.89
C GLU A 190 -38.71 -30.13 20.19
N LEU A 191 -38.19 -30.18 21.43
CA LEU A 191 -38.47 -31.10 22.54
C LEU A 191 -38.54 -32.57 22.11
N SER A 192 -37.37 -33.19 21.92
CA SER A 192 -37.06 -34.38 22.71
C SER A 192 -35.57 -34.71 22.77
N PRO A 193 -35.03 -34.92 23.98
CA PRO A 193 -33.77 -35.60 24.20
C PRO A 193 -34.00 -37.11 24.31
N SER A 194 -33.09 -37.93 23.80
CA SER A 194 -32.86 -39.27 24.35
C SER A 194 -31.47 -39.78 23.98
N PRO A 195 -30.58 -39.96 24.98
CA PRO A 195 -29.43 -40.85 24.87
C PRO A 195 -29.92 -42.28 25.09
N THR A 196 -29.62 -43.18 24.15
CA THR A 196 -29.72 -44.62 24.43
C THR A 196 -28.34 -45.12 24.88
N ASN A 197 -28.35 -45.74 26.04
CA ASN A 197 -27.24 -46.29 26.82
C ASN A 197 -26.25 -47.17 26.03
N PRO A 198 -25.03 -47.36 26.59
CA PRO A 198 -24.18 -48.49 26.26
C PRO A 198 -24.69 -49.76 26.97
N ALA A 199 -24.63 -50.90 26.27
CA ALA A 199 -24.74 -52.23 26.84
C ALA A 199 -23.96 -53.22 25.96
N GLU A 200 -22.68 -53.42 26.26
CA GLU A 200 -22.07 -54.68 26.71
C GLU A 200 -20.55 -54.49 26.89
#